data_AF-A0A137NUC9-F1
#
_entry.id   AF-A0A137NUC9-F1
#
_cell.length_a   1.000
_cell.length_b   1.000
_cell.length_c   1.000
_cell.angle_alpha   90.00
_cell.angle_beta   90.00
_cell.angle_gamma   90.00
#
_symmetry.space_group_name_H-M   'P 1'
#
loop_
_entity.id
_entity.type
_entity.pdbx_description
1 polymer ?
#
loop_
_entity_poly.entity_id
_entity_poly.type
_entity_poly.pdbx_seq_one_letter_code
_entity_poly.pdbx_strand_id
1 'polypeptide(L)'
;MSSTTTGNGGIGKVYTNVKPTRRLSIIPPSSVPLIQIQKNPPFTDNLDETCQVNPNSSFTNYRGFWAVNIILIVMGKLVFSSIPFVSTELSWTLTNLTYNAVSFWMLHSMMGIPFEFNQGAMDHLTMWEQIDNQAQYTQAKKFLFALPIALFLISIHFSRYNIFHFTLNFIILSIVLIAKLPFMHKIRIFGINSVHVD
;
A
#
# COMPACT_ATOMS: atom_id res chain seq x y z
N MET A 1 16.95 66.53 -47.99
CA MET A 1 17.59 65.31 -47.46
C MET A 1 17.18 65.24 -45.99
N SER A 2 16.21 64.41 -45.58
CA SER A 2 16.30 62.93 -45.40
C SER A 2 17.42 62.58 -44.38
N SER A 3 17.34 61.69 -43.39
CA SER A 3 16.34 60.70 -42.89
C SER A 3 16.95 60.05 -41.61
N THR A 4 16.27 59.44 -40.61
CA THR A 4 14.85 59.11 -40.32
C THR A 4 14.69 58.81 -38.81
N THR A 5 13.47 58.87 -38.26
CA THR A 5 13.13 58.75 -36.83
C THR A 5 12.74 57.31 -36.39
N THR A 6 13.18 56.89 -35.19
CA THR A 6 12.62 55.80 -34.31
C THR A 6 12.43 54.36 -34.79
N GLY A 7 12.54 53.39 -33.85
CA GLY A 7 11.90 52.07 -33.96
C GLY A 7 12.53 50.95 -33.14
N ASN A 8 12.33 50.91 -31.82
CA ASN A 8 12.81 49.79 -30.99
C ASN A 8 11.91 48.55 -31.17
N GLY A 9 12.47 47.42 -31.58
CA GLY A 9 11.72 46.24 -32.03
C GLY A 9 11.15 45.39 -30.90
N GLY A 10 9.83 45.47 -30.67
CA GLY A 10 9.11 44.56 -29.76
C GLY A 10 8.93 43.16 -30.36
N ILE A 11 9.31 42.11 -29.61
CA ILE A 11 9.27 40.72 -30.06
C ILE A 11 7.86 40.15 -29.91
N GLY A 12 7.00 40.31 -30.93
CA GLY A 12 5.65 39.74 -30.94
C GLY A 12 5.66 38.22 -31.15
N LYS A 13 5.16 37.45 -30.16
CA LYS A 13 4.87 36.02 -30.35
C LYS A 13 3.62 35.86 -31.22
N VAL A 14 3.77 35.23 -32.39
CA VAL A 14 2.65 34.88 -33.27
C VAL A 14 1.90 33.68 -32.70
N TYR A 15 0.65 33.87 -32.29
CA TYR A 15 -0.25 32.79 -31.90
C TYR A 15 -1.06 32.33 -33.13
N THR A 16 -0.75 31.14 -33.66
CA THR A 16 -1.53 30.54 -34.75
C THR A 16 -2.83 29.95 -34.20
N ASN A 17 -3.96 30.53 -34.63
CA ASN A 17 -5.28 30.13 -34.15
C ASN A 17 -5.77 28.86 -34.89
N VAL A 18 -5.53 27.68 -34.32
CA VAL A 18 -6.00 26.41 -34.88
C VAL A 18 -7.43 26.14 -34.39
N LYS A 19 -8.43 26.29 -35.27
CA LYS A 19 -9.81 25.87 -34.97
C LYS A 19 -9.89 24.35 -34.79
N PRO A 20 -10.49 23.84 -33.70
CA PRO A 20 -10.74 22.40 -33.56
C PRO A 20 -11.92 21.98 -34.44
N THR A 21 -11.64 21.21 -35.49
CA THR A 21 -12.68 20.60 -36.34
C THR A 21 -13.36 19.47 -35.58
N ARG A 22 -14.59 19.72 -35.09
CA ARG A 22 -15.41 18.73 -34.39
C ARG A 22 -15.92 17.67 -35.36
N ARG A 23 -15.15 16.60 -35.59
CA ARG A 23 -15.60 15.43 -36.36
C ARG A 23 -16.73 14.73 -35.60
N LEU A 24 -17.96 14.90 -36.06
CA LEU A 24 -19.13 14.25 -35.49
C LEU A 24 -19.09 12.75 -35.85
N SER A 25 -18.68 11.90 -34.91
CA SER A 25 -18.77 10.44 -35.05
C SER A 25 -20.22 10.00 -34.86
N ILE A 26 -20.79 9.33 -35.87
CA ILE A 26 -22.13 8.75 -35.79
C ILE A 26 -22.11 7.62 -34.75
N ILE A 27 -22.96 7.71 -33.73
CA ILE A 27 -23.06 6.72 -32.66
C ILE A 27 -24.07 5.64 -33.09
N PRO A 28 -23.69 4.35 -33.17
CA PRO A 28 -24.64 3.27 -33.41
C PRO A 28 -25.52 3.01 -32.16
N PRO A 29 -26.79 2.60 -32.33
CA PRO A 29 -27.70 2.41 -31.20
C PRO A 29 -27.46 1.09 -30.49
N SER A 30 -26.59 1.09 -29.48
CA SER A 30 -26.53 0.06 -28.44
C SER A 30 -26.22 0.71 -27.10
N SER A 31 -27.28 1.05 -26.36
CA SER A 31 -27.19 1.71 -25.06
C SER A 31 -26.95 0.68 -23.94
N VAL A 32 -25.74 0.13 -23.91
CA VAL A 32 -25.16 -0.42 -22.68
C VAL A 32 -23.94 0.45 -22.37
N PRO A 33 -23.91 1.17 -21.24
CA PRO A 33 -22.69 1.83 -20.80
C PRO A 33 -21.72 0.74 -20.35
N LEU A 34 -20.88 0.28 -21.28
CA LEU A 34 -19.62 -0.34 -20.89
C LEU A 34 -18.87 0.71 -20.07
N ILE A 35 -18.86 0.53 -18.75
CA ILE A 35 -17.95 1.23 -17.85
C ILE A 35 -16.57 0.63 -18.10
N GLN A 36 -16.01 0.97 -19.27
CA GLN A 36 -14.59 0.87 -19.50
C GLN A 36 -13.96 1.76 -18.43
N ILE A 37 -13.44 1.15 -17.37
CA ILE A 37 -12.53 1.83 -16.44
C ILE A 37 -11.25 2.05 -17.25
N GLN A 38 -11.29 3.10 -18.08
CA GLN A 38 -10.19 3.60 -18.86
C GLN A 38 -9.07 3.83 -17.85
N LYS A 39 -8.03 2.99 -17.90
CA LYS A 39 -6.88 3.19 -17.03
C LYS A 39 -6.39 4.61 -17.26
N ASN A 40 -6.46 5.40 -16.20
CA ASN A 40 -6.09 6.80 -16.21
C ASN A 40 -4.66 6.94 -16.78
N PRO A 41 -4.39 7.95 -17.62
CA PRO A 41 -3.03 8.20 -18.08
C PRO A 41 -2.13 8.44 -16.85
N PRO A 42 -0.87 8.00 -16.84
CA PRO A 42 -0.02 8.07 -15.64
C PRO A 42 0.18 9.50 -15.11
N PHE A 43 -0.09 10.52 -15.93
CA PHE A 43 -0.12 11.91 -15.49
C PHE A 43 -1.27 12.23 -14.51
N THR A 44 -2.49 11.70 -14.72
CA THR A 44 -3.61 11.94 -13.81
C THR A 44 -3.43 11.17 -12.51
N ASP A 45 -2.93 9.94 -12.55
CA ASP A 45 -2.63 9.17 -11.32
C ASP A 45 -1.66 9.93 -10.39
N ASN A 46 -0.60 10.53 -10.97
CA ASN A 46 0.34 11.36 -10.22
C ASN A 46 -0.30 12.65 -9.67
N LEU A 47 -1.22 13.28 -10.43
CA LEU A 47 -1.95 14.45 -9.95
C LEU A 47 -2.87 14.08 -8.78
N ASP A 48 -3.63 12.99 -8.91
CA ASP A 48 -4.54 12.49 -7.88
C ASP A 48 -3.78 12.16 -6.59
N GLU A 49 -2.62 11.47 -6.69
CA GLU A 49 -1.73 11.20 -5.56
C GLU A 49 -1.22 12.48 -4.87
N THR A 50 -0.99 13.58 -5.60
CA THR A 50 -0.59 14.87 -5.00
C THR A 50 -1.76 15.71 -4.46
N CYS A 51 -2.98 15.49 -4.96
CA CYS A 51 -4.17 16.26 -4.58
C CYS A 51 -4.90 15.66 -3.37
N GLN A 52 -4.75 14.36 -3.11
CA GLN A 52 -5.43 13.67 -2.01
C GLN A 52 -4.54 13.47 -0.78
N VAL A 53 -5.08 13.80 0.39
CA VAL A 53 -4.44 13.51 1.67
C VAL A 53 -4.59 12.02 1.95
N ASN A 54 -3.50 11.26 1.92
CA ASN A 54 -3.49 9.84 2.25
C ASN A 54 -3.05 9.60 3.72
N PRO A 55 -3.94 9.20 4.65
CA PRO A 55 -3.56 8.86 6.02
C PRO A 55 -2.66 7.62 6.11
N ASN A 56 -2.82 6.65 5.19
CA ASN A 56 -2.04 5.41 5.17
C ASN A 56 -0.56 5.65 4.80
N SER A 57 -0.23 6.77 4.17
CA SER A 57 1.18 7.12 3.93
C SER A 57 1.91 7.52 5.21
N SER A 58 1.21 8.15 6.16
CA SER A 58 1.81 8.85 7.29
C SER A 58 1.58 8.19 8.65
N PHE A 59 0.54 7.35 8.82
CA PHE A 59 0.18 6.78 10.13
C PHE A 59 1.30 5.99 10.80
N THR A 60 2.18 5.36 10.01
CA THR A 60 3.30 4.58 10.53
C THR A 60 4.47 5.42 11.05
N ASN A 61 4.50 6.72 10.76
CA ASN A 61 5.52 7.65 11.26
C ASN A 61 5.20 8.19 12.66
N TYR A 62 3.98 8.04 13.15
CA TYR A 62 3.65 8.42 14.53
C TYR A 62 4.31 7.47 15.53
N ARG A 63 5.01 8.04 16.54
CA ARG A 63 5.65 7.26 17.63
C ARG A 63 4.68 6.31 18.33
N GLY A 64 3.40 6.69 18.43
CA GLY A 64 2.33 5.86 18.99
C GLY A 64 2.12 4.55 18.22
N PHE A 65 2.21 4.54 16.89
CA PHE A 65 2.08 3.33 16.08
C PHE A 65 3.14 2.27 16.41
N TRP A 66 4.37 2.72 16.68
CA TRP A 66 5.49 1.87 17.04
C TRP A 66 5.25 1.20 18.40
N ALA A 67 4.82 2.00 19.39
CA ALA A 67 4.45 1.50 20.71
C ALA A 67 3.24 0.54 20.65
N VAL A 68 2.20 0.87 19.89
CA VAL A 68 0.99 0.04 19.72
C VAL A 68 1.34 -1.35 19.18
N ASN A 69 2.27 -1.47 18.23
CA ASN A 69 2.70 -2.78 17.74
C ASN A 69 3.32 -3.65 18.83
N ILE A 70 4.19 -3.08 19.69
CA ILE A 70 4.78 -3.81 20.83
C ILE A 70 3.71 -4.16 21.86
N ILE A 71 2.81 -3.22 22.17
CA ILE A 71 1.70 -3.43 23.11
C ILE A 71 0.77 -4.55 22.62
N LEU A 72 0.44 -4.60 21.32
CA LEU A 72 -0.39 -5.67 20.74
C LEU A 72 0.26 -7.05 20.88
N ILE A 73 1.58 -7.16 20.70
CA ILE A 73 2.32 -8.41 20.92
C ILE A 73 2.25 -8.84 22.39
N VAL A 74 2.49 -7.90 23.32
CA VAL A 74 2.44 -8.18 24.77
C VAL A 74 1.02 -8.55 25.21
N MET A 75 0.00 -7.81 24.76
CA MET A 75 -1.41 -8.08 25.05
C MET A 75 -1.84 -9.44 24.49
N GLY A 76 -1.48 -9.76 23.24
CA GLY A 76 -1.73 -11.07 22.65
C GLY A 76 -1.09 -12.19 23.47
N LYS A 77 0.16 -12.02 23.91
CA LYS A 77 0.84 -12.98 24.79
C LYS A 77 0.11 -13.14 26.12
N LEU A 78 -0.30 -12.06 26.77
CA LEU A 78 -1.05 -12.10 28.03
C LEU A 78 -2.36 -12.87 27.85
N VAL A 79 -3.15 -12.54 26.82
CA VAL A 79 -4.41 -13.24 26.49
C VAL A 79 -4.17 -14.74 26.33
N PHE A 80 -3.22 -15.16 25.47
CA PHE A 80 -2.94 -16.59 25.28
C PHE A 80 -2.34 -17.29 26.51
N SER A 81 -1.72 -16.55 27.43
CA SER A 81 -1.21 -17.10 28.70
C SER A 81 -2.30 -17.28 29.75
N SER A 82 -3.41 -16.54 29.64
CA SER A 82 -4.54 -16.62 30.56
C SER A 82 -5.51 -17.77 30.23
N ILE A 83 -5.36 -18.42 29.08
CA ILE A 83 -6.21 -19.55 28.68
C ILE A 83 -5.75 -20.81 29.44
N PRO A 84 -6.63 -21.48 30.22
CA PRO A 84 -6.28 -22.73 30.87
C PRO A 84 -5.94 -23.80 29.82
N PHE A 85 -5.07 -24.74 30.19
CA PHE A 85 -4.57 -25.84 29.34
C PHE A 85 -3.67 -25.43 28.15
N VAL A 86 -3.43 -24.14 27.91
CA VAL A 86 -2.43 -23.69 26.93
C VAL A 86 -1.03 -23.68 27.56
N SER A 87 -0.07 -24.40 26.97
CA SER A 87 1.32 -24.39 27.45
C SER A 87 2.03 -23.07 27.12
N THR A 88 3.10 -22.75 27.86
CA THR A 88 3.92 -21.56 27.61
C THR A 88 4.43 -21.52 26.16
N GLU A 89 4.90 -22.65 25.62
CA GLU A 89 5.40 -22.77 24.25
C GLU A 89 4.28 -22.54 23.20
N LEU A 90 3.10 -23.11 23.44
CA LEU A 90 1.94 -22.92 22.57
C LEU A 90 1.47 -21.47 22.59
N SER A 91 1.44 -20.82 23.76
CA SER A 91 1.03 -19.41 23.87
C SER A 91 1.94 -18.47 23.06
N TRP A 92 3.25 -18.72 23.01
CA TRP A 92 4.19 -17.97 22.16
C TRP A 92 3.96 -18.22 20.67
N THR A 93 3.72 -19.47 20.28
CA THR A 93 3.40 -19.82 18.89
C THR A 93 2.09 -19.16 18.44
N LEU A 94 1.03 -19.22 19.26
CA LEU A 94 -0.25 -18.54 18.99
C LEU A 94 -0.07 -17.02 18.89
N THR A 95 0.71 -16.41 19.80
CA THR A 95 1.04 -14.96 19.73
C THR A 95 1.68 -14.60 18.39
N ASN A 96 2.69 -15.36 17.96
CA ASN A 96 3.40 -15.12 16.70
C ASN A 96 2.50 -15.36 15.47
N LEU A 97 1.69 -16.42 15.46
CA LEU A 97 0.74 -16.71 14.38
C LEU A 97 -0.31 -15.60 14.26
N THR A 98 -0.97 -15.23 15.37
CA THR A 98 -2.01 -14.20 15.38
C THR A 98 -1.47 -12.82 15.02
N TYR A 99 -0.33 -12.40 15.58
CA TYR A 99 0.27 -11.11 15.22
C TYR A 99 0.62 -11.04 13.73
N ASN A 100 1.24 -12.09 13.17
CA ASN A 100 1.58 -12.13 11.75
C ASN A 100 0.34 -12.20 10.85
N ALA A 101 -0.68 -12.98 11.20
CA ALA A 101 -1.91 -13.08 10.42
C ALA A 101 -2.68 -11.74 10.38
N VAL A 102 -2.83 -11.08 11.53
CA VAL A 102 -3.49 -9.75 11.62
C VAL A 102 -2.66 -8.68 10.91
N SER A 103 -1.33 -8.67 11.11
CA SER A 103 -0.42 -7.74 10.41
C SER A 103 -0.48 -7.92 8.89
N PHE A 104 -0.48 -9.16 8.40
CA PHE A 104 -0.61 -9.47 6.98
C PHE A 104 -1.96 -9.02 6.42
N TRP A 105 -3.07 -9.37 7.08
CA TRP A 105 -4.40 -8.97 6.61
C TRP A 105 -4.56 -7.44 6.56
N MET A 106 -4.13 -6.74 7.61
CA MET A 106 -4.20 -5.28 7.64
C MET A 106 -3.29 -4.61 6.60
N LEU A 107 -2.07 -5.11 6.37
CA LEU A 107 -1.10 -4.45 5.49
C LEU A 107 -1.21 -4.89 4.02
N HIS A 108 -1.61 -6.13 3.75
CA HIS A 108 -1.59 -6.73 2.42
C HIS A 108 -2.96 -7.12 1.86
N SER A 109 -4.01 -7.21 2.69
CA SER A 109 -5.38 -7.47 2.21
C SER A 109 -6.25 -6.22 2.16
N MET A 110 -6.00 -5.21 3.02
CA MET A 110 -6.66 -3.91 2.92
C MET A 110 -6.09 -3.08 1.77
N MET A 111 -6.97 -2.62 0.88
CA MET A 111 -6.67 -1.68 -0.20
C MET A 111 -7.37 -0.34 0.01
N GLY A 112 -6.86 0.69 -0.64
CA GLY A 112 -7.42 2.04 -0.58
C GLY A 112 -7.30 2.68 0.81
N ILE A 113 -8.12 3.70 1.02
CA ILE A 113 -8.25 4.55 2.20
C ILE A 113 -9.69 4.34 2.71
N PRO A 114 -9.92 4.05 4.00
CA PRO A 114 -11.28 3.86 4.51
C PRO A 114 -12.08 5.16 4.42
N PHE A 115 -13.34 5.04 3.98
CA PHE A 115 -14.35 6.11 3.86
C PHE A 115 -14.15 7.17 2.76
N GLU A 116 -13.15 7.02 1.89
CA GLU A 116 -13.01 7.87 0.70
C GLU A 116 -13.73 7.22 -0.51
N PHE A 117 -14.49 8.00 -1.28
CA PHE A 117 -15.33 7.49 -2.37
C PHE A 117 -14.70 7.58 -3.76
N ASN A 118 -13.66 8.41 -3.92
CA ASN A 118 -12.94 8.59 -5.17
C ASN A 118 -11.45 8.67 -4.85
N GLN A 119 -10.73 7.55 -4.91
CA GLN A 119 -9.35 7.45 -4.43
C GLN A 119 -8.34 7.32 -5.58
N GLY A 120 -8.83 7.12 -6.81
CA GLY A 120 -8.07 7.14 -8.05
C GLY A 120 -6.83 6.23 -8.01
N ALA A 121 -5.66 6.86 -7.92
CA ALA A 121 -4.38 6.16 -7.82
C ALA A 121 -4.23 5.24 -6.58
N MET A 122 -5.04 5.43 -5.53
CA MET A 122 -4.95 4.68 -4.27
C MET A 122 -5.84 3.43 -4.22
N ASP A 123 -6.90 3.36 -5.03
CA ASP A 123 -7.91 2.28 -5.01
C ASP A 123 -7.30 0.87 -5.21
N HIS A 124 -6.21 0.80 -5.98
CA HIS A 124 -5.53 -0.44 -6.32
C HIS A 124 -4.30 -0.76 -5.46
N LEU A 125 -3.98 0.07 -4.46
CA LEU A 125 -2.80 -0.06 -3.61
C LEU A 125 -3.15 -0.60 -2.22
N THR A 126 -2.36 -1.55 -1.72
CA THR A 126 -2.51 -2.03 -0.34
C THR A 126 -1.99 -1.02 0.68
N MET A 127 -2.41 -1.12 1.93
CA MET A 127 -1.89 -0.26 3.00
C MET A 127 -0.35 -0.35 3.11
N TRP A 128 0.25 -1.54 2.90
CA TRP A 128 1.71 -1.72 2.83
C TRP A 128 2.37 -0.88 1.73
N GLU A 129 1.73 -0.85 0.56
CA GLU A 129 2.24 -0.14 -0.61
C GLU A 129 2.12 1.37 -0.43
N GLN A 130 1.07 1.86 0.22
CA GLN A 130 0.84 3.29 0.45
C GLN A 130 1.79 3.92 1.48
N ILE A 131 2.35 3.16 2.42
CA ILE A 131 3.28 3.66 3.46
C ILE A 131 4.42 4.49 2.84
N ASP A 132 4.67 5.67 3.42
CA ASP A 132 5.69 6.64 3.03
C ASP A 132 5.63 7.06 1.55
N ASN A 133 4.42 7.29 1.02
CA ASN A 133 4.18 7.66 -0.37
C ASN A 133 4.84 6.68 -1.34
N GLN A 134 4.60 5.38 -1.11
CA GLN A 134 5.14 4.27 -1.90
C GLN A 134 6.67 4.08 -1.84
N ALA A 135 7.40 4.91 -1.09
CA ALA A 135 8.85 4.80 -0.95
C ALA A 135 9.27 3.46 -0.35
N GLN A 136 10.38 2.90 -0.85
CA GLN A 136 10.93 1.63 -0.39
C GLN A 136 12.03 1.85 0.66
N TYR A 137 12.32 0.83 1.47
CA TYR A 137 13.40 0.84 2.48
C TYR A 137 13.33 1.95 3.55
N THR A 138 12.13 2.49 3.79
CA THR A 138 11.91 3.54 4.79
C THR A 138 12.02 3.03 6.23
N GLN A 139 12.06 3.94 7.19
CA GLN A 139 12.22 3.59 8.60
C GLN A 139 11.02 2.76 9.12
N ALA A 140 9.80 3.14 8.72
CA ALA A 140 8.58 2.41 9.07
C ALA A 140 8.53 1.01 8.44
N LYS A 141 8.84 0.87 7.14
CA LYS A 141 8.88 -0.44 6.48
C LYS A 141 9.96 -1.36 7.09
N LYS A 142 11.13 -0.83 7.44
CA LYS A 142 12.18 -1.57 8.17
C LYS A 142 11.70 -2.06 9.54
N PHE A 143 11.03 -1.22 10.31
CA PHE A 143 10.45 -1.59 11.60
C PHE A 143 9.39 -2.71 11.46
N LEU A 144 8.43 -2.54 10.54
CA LEU A 144 7.37 -3.52 10.29
C LEU A 144 7.86 -4.83 9.65
N PHE A 145 9.04 -4.84 9.04
CA PHE A 145 9.74 -6.04 8.60
C PHE A 145 10.49 -6.72 9.75
N ALA A 146 11.15 -5.95 10.62
CA ALA A 146 11.92 -6.45 11.76
C ALA A 146 11.04 -7.06 12.88
N LEU A 147 9.84 -6.53 13.13
CA LEU A 147 8.95 -7.01 14.19
C LEU A 147 8.58 -8.51 14.08
N PRO A 148 8.09 -9.02 12.93
CA PRO A 148 7.91 -10.46 12.71
C PRO A 148 9.15 -11.31 13.02
N ILE A 149 10.33 -10.82 12.63
CA ILE A 149 11.60 -11.54 12.81
C ILE A 149 11.96 -11.60 14.30
N ALA A 150 11.85 -10.48 15.02
CA ALA A 150 12.08 -10.43 16.46
C ALA A 150 11.10 -11.34 17.22
N LEU A 151 9.80 -11.29 16.87
CA LEU A 151 8.77 -12.13 17.50
C LEU A 151 8.97 -13.62 17.21
N PHE A 152 9.39 -13.97 15.99
CA PHE A 152 9.79 -15.33 15.63
C PHE A 152 10.96 -15.82 16.49
N LEU A 153 12.04 -15.03 16.61
CA LEU A 153 13.23 -15.39 17.41
C LEU A 153 12.88 -15.59 18.90
N ILE A 154 12.03 -14.72 19.45
CA ILE A 154 11.49 -14.85 20.81
C ILE A 154 10.65 -16.12 20.95
N SER A 155 9.76 -16.40 19.99
CA SER A 155 8.88 -17.57 19.99
C SER A 155 9.67 -18.88 19.98
N ILE A 156 10.66 -19.03 19.08
CA ILE A 156 11.47 -20.26 19.00
C ILE A 156 12.36 -20.47 20.23
N HIS A 157 12.85 -19.39 20.84
CA HIS A 157 13.64 -19.44 22.07
C HIS A 157 12.81 -19.97 23.24
N PHE A 158 11.64 -19.38 23.49
CA PHE A 158 10.76 -19.82 24.57
C PHE A 158 10.05 -21.15 24.30
N SER A 159 9.90 -21.56 23.03
CA SER A 159 9.45 -22.92 22.68
C SER A 159 10.58 -23.97 22.71
N ARG A 160 11.73 -23.64 23.30
CA ARG A 160 12.89 -24.54 23.47
C ARG A 160 13.36 -25.20 22.18
N TYR A 161 13.26 -24.49 21.06
CA TYR A 161 13.61 -24.96 19.71
C TYR A 161 12.89 -26.26 19.27
N ASN A 162 11.73 -26.56 19.84
CA ASN A 162 10.91 -27.69 19.43
C ASN A 162 10.52 -27.58 17.94
N ILE A 163 10.78 -28.64 17.16
CA ILE A 163 10.61 -28.67 15.69
C ILE A 163 9.19 -28.33 15.24
N PHE A 164 8.15 -28.76 15.98
CA PHE A 164 6.75 -28.47 15.62
C PHE A 164 6.46 -26.97 15.72
N HIS A 165 6.81 -26.36 16.86
CA HIS A 165 6.67 -24.92 17.07
C HIS A 165 7.55 -24.14 16.09
N PHE A 166 8.82 -24.53 15.90
CA PHE A 166 9.72 -23.90 14.94
C PHE A 166 9.12 -23.86 13.52
N THR A 167 8.62 -25.01 13.03
CA THR A 167 8.09 -25.14 11.67
C THR A 167 6.87 -24.24 11.45
N LEU A 168 5.89 -24.24 12.37
CA LEU A 168 4.72 -23.36 12.27
C LEU A 168 5.10 -21.88 12.31
N ASN A 169 5.98 -21.49 13.25
CA ASN A 169 6.48 -20.12 13.38
C ASN A 169 7.27 -19.67 12.13
N PHE A 170 8.01 -20.58 11.49
CA PHE A 170 8.83 -20.31 10.31
C PHE A 170 7.99 -20.17 9.02
N ILE A 171 6.97 -21.03 8.84
CA ILE A 171 6.05 -20.95 7.70
C ILE A 171 5.31 -19.60 7.69
N ILE A 172 4.72 -19.20 8.83
CA ILE A 172 4.00 -17.92 8.89
C ILE A 172 4.94 -16.72 8.71
N LEU A 173 6.15 -16.75 9.27
CA LEU A 173 7.16 -15.72 9.03
C LEU A 173 7.50 -15.62 7.54
N SER A 174 7.75 -16.75 6.88
CA SER A 174 8.14 -16.80 5.46
C SER A 174 7.09 -16.15 4.57
N ILE A 175 5.81 -16.46 4.78
CA ILE A 175 4.68 -15.86 4.05
C ILE A 175 4.66 -14.33 4.23
N VAL A 176 4.76 -13.85 5.47
CA VAL A 176 4.68 -12.42 5.78
C VAL A 176 5.91 -11.64 5.31
N LEU A 177 7.11 -12.23 5.38
CA LEU A 177 8.33 -11.58 4.86
C LEU A 177 8.32 -11.50 3.34
N ILE A 178 7.92 -12.57 2.63
CA ILE A 178 7.82 -12.55 1.15
C ILE A 178 6.95 -11.39 0.70
N ALA A 179 5.74 -11.24 1.27
CA ALA A 179 4.82 -10.17 0.92
C ALA A 179 5.36 -8.75 1.23
N LYS A 180 6.26 -8.60 2.20
CA LYS A 180 6.90 -7.33 2.56
C LYS A 180 8.11 -6.97 1.69
N LEU A 181 8.64 -7.90 0.88
CA LEU A 181 9.82 -7.64 0.05
C LEU A 181 9.49 -6.72 -1.14
N PRO A 182 10.43 -5.85 -1.58
CA PRO A 182 10.17 -4.84 -2.61
C PRO A 182 9.87 -5.46 -3.99
N PHE A 183 10.27 -6.71 -4.25
CA PHE A 183 9.88 -7.41 -5.48
C PHE A 183 8.38 -7.74 -5.53
N MET A 184 7.69 -7.79 -4.38
CA MET A 184 6.24 -8.02 -4.30
C MET A 184 5.41 -6.73 -4.50
N HIS A 185 6.06 -5.58 -4.68
CA HIS A 185 5.36 -4.30 -4.82
C HIS A 185 4.47 -4.28 -6.07
N LYS A 186 3.17 -4.02 -5.86
CA LYS A 186 2.09 -4.03 -6.88
C LYS A 186 1.87 -5.39 -7.55
N ILE A 187 2.42 -6.48 -7.01
CA ILE A 187 2.13 -7.86 -7.45
C ILE A 187 0.95 -8.41 -6.63
N ARG A 188 0.01 -9.07 -7.32
CA ARG A 188 -1.13 -9.78 -6.71
C ARG A 188 -1.01 -11.27 -7.00
N ILE A 189 -0.48 -12.04 -6.05
CA ILE A 189 -0.48 -13.51 -6.17
C ILE A 189 -1.93 -13.99 -5.95
N PHE A 190 -2.38 -14.97 -6.76
CA PHE A 190 -3.72 -15.57 -6.74
C PHE A 190 -4.89 -14.69 -7.21
N GLY A 191 -4.66 -13.52 -7.82
CA GLY A 191 -5.76 -12.70 -8.37
C GLY A 191 -6.73 -12.13 -7.32
N ILE A 192 -6.40 -12.24 -6.03
CA ILE A 192 -7.15 -11.58 -4.98
C ILE A 192 -6.98 -10.08 -5.19
N ASN A 193 -8.09 -9.40 -5.51
CA ASN A 193 -8.17 -8.02 -5.99
C ASN A 193 -7.63 -7.73 -7.41
N SER A 194 -7.60 -8.72 -8.32
CA SER A 194 -7.67 -8.36 -9.75
C SER A 194 -9.09 -7.92 -10.08
N VAL A 195 -9.25 -6.65 -10.48
CA VAL A 195 -10.50 -6.17 -11.09
C VAL A 195 -10.73 -7.00 -12.36
N HIS A 196 -11.75 -7.85 -12.36
CA HIS A 196 -12.13 -8.61 -13.53
C HIS A 196 -12.65 -7.65 -14.60
N VAL A 197 -12.02 -7.70 -15.77
CA VAL A 197 -12.42 -6.96 -16.97
C VAL A 197 -13.14 -7.95 -17.86
N ASP A 198 -14.47 -7.90 -17.82
CA ASP A 198 -15.39 -8.57 -18.75
C ASP A 198 -15.98 -7.52 -19.73
#